data_AF-A0A0F9DSI6-F1
#
_entry.id   AF-A0A0F9DSI6-F1
#
_cell.length_a   1.000
_cell.length_b   1.000
_cell.length_c   1.000
_cell.angle_alpha   90.00
_cell.angle_beta   90.00
_cell.angle_gamma   90.00
#
_symmetry.space_group_name_H-M   'P 1'
#
loop_
_entity.id
_entity.type
_entity.pdbx_description
1 polymer ?
#
loop_
_entity_poly.entity_id
_entity_poly.type
_entity_poly.pdbx_seq_one_letter_code
_entity_poly.pdbx_strand_id
1 'polypeptide(L)' 'MDWDVRDNPVIEELQMLGARLSLEIGCPVRYPAFDKGLFECKCSITFLPALLKGGRWDLIKEKHQEKS' A
#
# COMPACT_ATOMS: atom_id res chain seq x y z
N MET A 1 -17.98 -24.78 -9.57
CA MET A 1 -16.68 -24.28 -9.06
C MET A 1 -16.11 -23.37 -10.13
N ASP A 2 -16.46 -22.08 -10.08
CA ASP A 2 -15.82 -21.06 -10.92
C ASP A 2 -14.57 -20.58 -10.18
N TRP A 3 -13.41 -21.01 -10.64
CA TRP A 3 -12.09 -20.63 -10.11
C TRP A 3 -11.40 -19.57 -10.97
N ASP A 4 -12.17 -18.75 -11.71
CA ASP A 4 -11.66 -17.62 -12.49
C ASP A 4 -11.50 -16.37 -11.61
N VAL A 5 -10.55 -16.41 -10.68
CA VAL A 5 -10.10 -15.23 -9.92
C VAL A 5 -8.59 -15.10 -9.99
N ARG A 6 -8.01 -15.18 -11.20
CA ARG A 6 -6.55 -15.20 -11.36
C ARG A 6 -5.94 -14.18 -12.31
N ASP A 7 -6.70 -13.29 -12.91
CA ASP A 7 -6.12 -12.26 -13.77
C ASP A 7 -6.85 -10.92 -13.57
N ASN A 8 -6.77 -10.40 -12.34
CA ASN A 8 -7.08 -8.99 -12.14
C ASN A 8 -5.75 -8.24 -12.00
N PRO A 9 -5.21 -7.68 -13.09
CA PRO A 9 -3.90 -7.03 -13.08
C PRO A 9 -3.81 -5.90 -12.05
N VAL A 10 -4.97 -5.35 -11.66
CA VAL A 10 -5.08 -4.35 -10.59
C VAL A 10 -4.69 -4.92 -9.22
N ILE A 11 -5.02 -6.18 -8.93
CA ILE A 11 -4.72 -6.82 -7.64
C ILE A 11 -3.21 -7.08 -7.51
N GLU A 12 -2.57 -7.60 -8.55
CA GLU A 12 -1.11 -7.82 -8.54
C GLU A 12 -0.35 -6.50 -8.37
N GLU A 13 -0.76 -5.45 -9.08
CA GLU A 13 -0.15 -4.13 -8.94
C GLU A 13 -0.30 -3.59 -7.51
N LEU A 14 -1.47 -3.73 -6.90
CA LEU A 14 -1.71 -3.32 -5.52
C LEU A 14 -0.90 -4.14 -4.52
N GLN A 15 -0.74 -5.44 -4.74
CA GLN A 15 0.13 -6.29 -3.91
C GLN A 15 1.59 -5.85 -4.02
N MET A 16 2.09 -5.57 -5.22
CA MET A 16 3.45 -5.05 -5.43
C MET A 16 3.65 -3.68 -4.77
N LEU A 17 2.67 -2.79 -4.89
CA LEU A 17 2.71 -1.47 -4.25
C LEU A 17 2.71 -1.59 -2.72
N GLY A 18 1.92 -2.51 -2.16
CA GLY A 18 1.88 -2.77 -0.72
C GLY A 18 3.20 -3.35 -0.20
N ALA A 19 3.77 -4.33 -0.91
CA ALA A 19 5.07 -4.92 -0.57
C ALA A 19 6.19 -3.87 -0.62
N ARG A 20 6.24 -3.07 -1.70
CA ARG A 20 7.21 -1.99 -1.84
C ARG A 20 7.03 -0.93 -0.76
N LEU A 21 5.80 -0.50 -0.49
CA LEU A 21 5.52 0.45 0.58
C LEU A 21 6.04 -0.07 1.91
N SER A 22 5.75 -1.34 2.25
CA SER A 22 6.20 -1.95 3.51
C SER A 22 7.72 -1.98 3.64
N LEU A 23 8.44 -2.26 2.55
CA LEU A 23 9.91 -2.20 2.51
C LEU A 23 10.44 -0.77 2.67
N GLU A 24 9.84 0.18 1.97
CA GLU A 24 10.28 1.58 1.96
C GLU A 24 10.12 2.23 3.33
N ILE A 25 9.00 1.99 4.03
CA ILE A 25 8.75 2.55 5.36
C ILE A 25 9.21 1.64 6.50
N GLY A 26 9.68 0.43 6.21
CA GLY A 26 10.08 -0.56 7.21
C GLY A 26 8.96 -0.99 8.17
N CYS A 27 7.70 -0.85 7.76
CA CYS A 27 6.53 -1.07 8.60
C CYS A 27 5.55 -2.02 7.89
N PRO A 28 4.90 -2.97 8.60
CA PRO A 28 3.86 -3.80 8.00
C PRO A 28 2.71 -2.97 7.45
N VAL A 29 2.25 -3.29 6.26
CA VAL A 29 1.17 -2.60 5.55
C VAL A 29 0.05 -3.59 5.22
N ARG A 30 -1.19 -3.13 5.33
CA ARG A 30 -2.38 -3.84 4.86
C ARG A 30 -3.10 -3.06 3.76
N TYR A 31 -3.76 -3.81 2.88
CA TYR A 31 -4.66 -3.32 1.84
C TYR A 31 -5.79 -4.34 1.62
N PRO A 32 -7.03 -3.92 1.36
CA PRO A 32 -7.55 -2.56 1.52
C PRO A 32 -7.77 -2.22 3.01
N ALA A 33 -7.55 -0.95 3.39
CA ALA A 33 -7.85 -0.47 4.73
C ALA A 33 -9.24 0.19 4.81
N PHE A 34 -10.03 -0.15 5.83
CA PHE A 34 -11.39 0.38 6.05
C PHE A 34 -12.36 0.18 4.87
N ASP A 35 -12.21 -0.90 4.10
CA ASP A 35 -12.96 -1.14 2.85
C ASP A 35 -12.79 -0.03 1.79
N LYS A 36 -11.86 0.89 2.03
CA LYS A 36 -11.42 1.91 1.08
C LYS A 36 -10.17 1.37 0.42
N GLY A 37 -10.00 1.61 -0.87
CA GLY A 37 -8.81 1.22 -1.64
C GLY A 37 -7.56 2.01 -1.22
N LEU A 38 -7.17 1.90 0.05
CA LEU A 38 -6.10 2.60 0.73
C LEU A 38 -5.15 1.58 1.36
N PHE A 39 -3.87 1.94 1.41
CA PHE A 39 -2.88 1.22 2.20
C PHE A 39 -2.84 1.82 3.60
N GLU A 40 -2.74 0.98 4.62
CA GLU A 40 -2.54 1.43 6.00
C GLU A 40 -1.37 0.65 6.61
N CYS A 41 -0.45 1.36 7.25
CA CYS A 41 0.62 0.72 8.01
C CYS A 41 0.22 0.45 9.47
N LYS A 42 0.99 -0.39 10.17
CA LYS A 42 0.78 -0.69 11.59
C LYS A 42 0.69 0.55 12.49
N CYS A 43 1.33 1.67 12.12
CA CYS A 43 1.26 2.94 12.84
C CYS A 43 -0.03 3.73 12.57
N SER A 44 -1.05 3.13 11.95
CA SER A 44 -2.33 3.77 11.59
C SER A 44 -2.19 4.93 10.61
N ILE A 45 -1.10 4.94 9.82
CA ILE A 45 -0.88 5.94 8.76
C ILE A 45 -1.39 5.38 7.45
N THR A 46 -2.23 6.15 6.76
CA THR A 46 -2.84 5.76 5.50
C THR A 46 -2.14 6.41 4.29
N PHE A 47 -1.98 5.62 3.22
CA PHE A 47 -1.39 6.00 1.95
C PHE A 47 -2.34 5.67 0.79
N LEU A 48 -2.51 6.62 -0.13
CA LEU A 48 -3.32 6.44 -1.34
C LEU A 48 -2.50 5.67 -2.39
N PRO A 49 -3.08 4.70 -3.12
CA PRO A 49 -2.38 4.00 -4.21
C PRO A 49 -1.84 4.97 -5.27
N ALA A 50 -2.59 6.04 -5.57
CA ALA A 50 -2.15 7.09 -6.50
C ALA A 50 -0.85 7.79 -6.05
N LEU A 51 -0.65 7.96 -4.74
CA LEU A 51 0.58 8.55 -4.19
C LEU A 51 1.76 7.58 -4.37
N LEU A 52 1.54 6.28 -4.15
CA LEU A 52 2.56 5.25 -4.33
C LEU A 52 2.98 5.13 -5.81
N LYS A 53 2.01 5.18 -6.72
CA LYS A 53 2.26 5.21 -8.17
C LYS A 53 3.03 6.46 -8.62
N GLY A 54 2.84 7.59 -7.94
CA GLY A 54 3.54 8.84 -8.22
C GLY A 54 5.04 8.84 -7.90
N GLY A 55 5.57 7.78 -7.29
CA GLY A 55 7.02 7.59 -7.08
C GLY A 55 7.65 8.52 -6.04
N ARG A 56 6.86 9.26 -5.26
CA ARG A 56 7.34 10.20 -4.22
C ARG A 56 7.66 9.46 -2.92
N TRP A 57 8.56 8.48 -2.98
CA TRP A 57 8.88 7.58 -1.88
C TRP A 57 9.56 8.28 -0.70
N ASP A 58 10.35 9.32 -0.93
CA ASP A 58 10.96 10.12 0.13
C ASP A 58 9.90 10.75 1.04
N LEU A 59 8.88 11.39 0.46
CA LEU A 59 7.75 11.98 1.21
C LEU A 59 6.93 10.92 1.95
N ILE A 60 6.81 9.72 1.39
CA ILE A 60 6.11 8.60 2.01
C ILE A 60 6.86 8.13 3.27
N LYS A 61 8.19 8.05 3.19
CA LYS A 61 9.07 7.72 4.32
C LYS A 61 9.03 8.81 5.38
N GLU A 62 9.17 10.08 4.99
CA GLU A 62 9.10 11.22 5.91
C GLU A 62 7.76 11.24 6.65
N LYS A 63 6.65 11.10 5.92
CA LYS A 63 5.31 11.05 6.52
C LYS A 63 5.15 9.91 7.52
N HIS A 64 5.80 8.77 7.28
CA HIS A 64 5.80 7.66 8.23
C HIS A 64 6.61 8.01 9.48
N GLN A 65 7.82 8.55 9.32
CA GLN A 65 8.72 8.89 10.43
C GLN A 65 8.18 10.01 11.32
N GLU A 66 7.49 11.02 10.78
CA GLU A 66 6.92 12.12 11.56
C GLU A 66 5.76 11.70 12.47
N LYS A 67 5.12 10.56 12.19
CA LYS A 67 3.89 10.12 12.86
C LYS A 67 4.00 8.73 13.50
N SER A 68 5.16 8.07 13.41
CA SER A 68 5.41 6.76 14.01
C SER A 68 5.91 6.84 15.45
#